data_AF-A0A154M5J7-F1
#
_entry.id   AF-A0A154M5J7-F1
#
_cell.length_a   1.000
_cell.length_b   1.000
_cell.length_c   1.000
_cell.angle_alpha   90.00
_cell.angle_beta   90.00
_cell.angle_gamma   90.00
#
_symmetry.space_group_name_H-M   'P 1'
#
loop_
_entity.id
_entity.type
_entity.pdbx_description
1 polymer ?
#
loop_
_entity_poly.entity_id
_entity_poly.type
_entity_poly.pdbx_seq_one_letter_code
_entity_poly.pdbx_strand_id
1 'polypeptide(L)' 'MSGQCRPARLSYPGVTLIHRRGDFVVGEAWVPVGDEPTFTDDEVLIDALRAAWCWTKEAV' A
#
# COMPACT_ATOMS: atom_id res chain seq x y z
N MET A 1 10.77 40.12 -2.43
CA MET A 1 10.41 38.86 -1.75
C MET A 1 9.50 38.09 -2.68
N SER A 2 10.03 37.13 -3.44
CA SER A 2 9.23 36.25 -4.28
C SER A 2 9.58 34.83 -3.92
N GLY A 3 9.11 34.40 -2.75
CA GLY A 3 9.19 33.01 -2.33
C GLY A 3 8.20 32.22 -3.17
N GLN A 4 8.68 31.60 -4.25
CA GLN A 4 7.89 30.62 -4.98
C GLN A 4 7.69 29.43 -4.01
N CYS A 5 6.47 29.26 -3.52
CA CYS A 5 6.08 28.06 -2.77
C CYS A 5 6.08 26.90 -3.77
N ARG A 6 7.20 26.19 -3.87
CA ARG A 6 7.34 25.00 -4.72
C ARG A 6 6.30 23.98 -4.23
N PRO A 7 5.48 23.37 -5.11
CA PRO A 7 4.52 22.37 -4.67
C PRO A 7 5.27 21.28 -3.90
N ALA A 8 4.84 21.02 -2.67
CA ALA A 8 5.38 19.93 -1.87
C ALA A 8 5.08 18.64 -2.64
N ARG A 9 6.14 17.93 -3.06
CA ARG A 9 5.99 16.62 -3.69
C ARG A 9 5.56 15.67 -2.58
N LEU A 10 4.32 15.20 -2.64
CA LEU A 10 3.85 14.14 -1.75
C LEU A 10 4.60 12.86 -2.13
N SER A 11 5.35 12.31 -1.18
CA SER A 11 6.03 11.03 -1.28
C SER A 11 5.09 9.97 -0.71
N TYR A 12 4.78 8.96 -1.52
CA TYR A 12 3.97 7.81 -1.14
C TYR A 12 4.85 6.56 -1.27
N PRO A 13 5.75 6.31 -0.29
CA PRO A 13 6.78 5.30 -0.43
C PRO A 13 6.21 3.86 -0.50
N GLY A 14 4.94 3.69 -0.15
CA GLY A 14 4.24 2.43 -0.20
C GLY A 14 2.86 2.49 0.43
N VAL A 15 2.27 1.32 0.59
CA VAL A 15 0.94 1.13 1.18
C VAL A 15 0.97 0.03 2.24
N THR A 16 0.18 0.23 3.29
CA THR A 16 -0.05 -0.80 4.31
C THR A 16 -1.35 -1.54 4.00
N LEU A 17 -1.28 -2.86 3.85
CA LEU A 17 -2.43 -3.74 3.78
C LEU A 17 -2.78 -4.24 5.19
N ILE A 18 -4.03 -4.03 5.61
CA ILE A 18 -4.52 -4.43 6.94
C ILE A 18 -5.53 -5.56 6.80
N HIS A 19 -5.24 -6.70 7.43
CA HIS A 19 -6.19 -7.80 7.56
C HIS A 19 -7.07 -7.58 8.79
N ARG A 20 -8.39 -7.46 8.57
CA ARG A 20 -9.38 -7.38 9.64
C ARG A 20 -10.27 -8.61 9.70
N ARG A 21 -10.62 -9.02 10.92
CA ARG A 21 -11.72 -9.95 11.22
C ARG A 21 -12.67 -9.27 12.21
N GLY A 22 -13.84 -8.86 11.73
CA GLY A 22 -14.71 -7.97 12.49
C GLY A 22 -14.01 -6.64 12.80
N ASP A 23 -14.03 -6.25 14.07
CA ASP A 23 -13.38 -5.01 14.54
C ASP A 23 -11.89 -5.19 14.88
N PHE A 24 -11.36 -6.40 14.76
CA PHE A 24 -9.97 -6.70 15.12
C PHE A 24 -9.05 -6.70 13.91
N VAL A 25 -7.92 -6.01 14.04
CA VAL A 25 -6.79 -6.17 13.11
C VAL A 25 -6.05 -7.45 13.50
N VAL A 26 -6.01 -8.41 12.58
CA VAL A 26 -5.40 -9.73 12.78
C VAL A 26 -4.10 -9.91 11.98
N GLY A 27 -3.74 -8.92 11.16
CA GLY A 27 -2.50 -8.93 10.40
C GLY A 27 -2.27 -7.62 9.66
N GLU A 28 -1.01 -7.39 9.30
CA GLU A 28 -0.55 -6.23 8.55
C GLU A 28 0.57 -6.65 7.60
N ALA A 29 0.61 -6.05 6.41
CA ALA A 29 1.71 -6.18 5.48
C ALA A 29 2.04 -4.83 4.86
N TRP A 30 3.32 -4.45 4.88
CA TRP A 30 3.82 -3.28 4.17
C TRP A 30 4.20 -3.65 2.73
N VAL A 31 3.75 -2.85 1.77
CA VAL A 31 4.09 -2.99 0.35
C VAL A 31 4.79 -1.72 -0.11
N PRO A 32 6.10 -1.77 -0.43
CA PRO A 32 6.80 -0.63 -1.00
C PRO A 32 6.30 -0.36 -2.43
N VAL A 33 6.12 0.91 -2.77
CA VAL A 33 5.71 1.37 -4.12
C VAL A 33 6.70 2.43 -4.65
N GLY A 34 7.43 3.10 -3.77
CA GLY A 34 8.46 4.08 -4.13
C GLY A 34 7.93 5.49 -4.44
N ASP A 35 8.85 6.46 -4.50
CA ASP A 35 8.51 7.88 -4.75
C ASP A 35 8.21 8.19 -6.22
N GLU A 36 8.59 7.30 -7.12
CA GLU A 36 8.27 7.30 -8.55
C GLU A 36 7.94 5.85 -8.92
N PRO A 37 6.67 5.43 -8.80
CA PRO A 37 6.27 4.04 -8.97
C PRO A 37 6.60 3.55 -10.38
N THR A 38 7.12 2.34 -10.47
CA THR A 38 7.37 1.66 -11.74
C THR A 38 6.30 0.58 -11.98
N PHE A 39 6.25 0.08 -13.21
CA PHE A 39 5.39 -1.06 -13.53
C PHE A 39 5.72 -2.32 -12.69
N THR A 40 6.99 -2.48 -12.30
CA THR A 40 7.40 -3.58 -11.40
C THR A 40 6.80 -3.40 -10.01
N ASP A 41 6.71 -2.17 -9.52
CA ASP A 41 6.09 -1.87 -8.23
C ASP A 41 4.57 -2.13 -8.28
N ASP A 42 3.93 -1.85 -9.41
CA ASP A 42 2.51 -2.17 -9.64
C ASP A 42 2.26 -3.68 -9.58
N GLU A 43 3.08 -4.50 -10.23
CA GLU A 43 2.96 -5.96 -10.21
C GLU A 43 3.17 -6.53 -8.79
N VAL A 44 4.14 -6.00 -8.04
CA VAL A 44 4.35 -6.35 -6.62
C VAL A 44 3.13 -6.00 -5.78
N LEU A 45 2.52 -4.83 -6.01
CA LEU A 45 1.30 -4.42 -5.32
C LEU A 45 0.11 -5.32 -5.68
N ILE A 46 -0.05 -5.67 -6.95
CA ILE A 46 -1.11 -6.57 -7.41
C ILE A 46 -0.97 -7.94 -6.75
N ASP A 47 0.23 -8.50 -6.71
CA ASP A 47 0.47 -9.80 -6.06
C ASP A 47 0.21 -9.74 -4.55
N ALA A 48 0.60 -8.67 -3.87
CA ALA A 48 0.31 -8.46 -2.47
C ALA A 48 -1.21 -8.35 -2.20
N LEU A 49 -1.96 -7.65 -3.06
CA LEU A 49 -3.41 -7.55 -2.96
C LEU A 49 -4.10 -8.90 -3.23
N ARG A 50 -3.59 -9.69 -4.18
CA ARG A 50 -4.11 -11.04 -4.46
C ARG A 50 -3.88 -11.98 -3.28
N ALA A 51 -2.70 -11.93 -2.67
CA ALA A 51 -2.41 -12.68 -1.46
C ALA A 51 -3.34 -12.25 -0.31
N ALA A 52 -3.53 -10.93 -0.13
CA ALA A 52 -4.44 -10.39 0.88
C ALA A 52 -5.90 -10.80 0.64
N TRP A 53 -6.34 -10.89 -0.62
CA TRP A 53 -7.67 -11.39 -0.96
C TRP A 53 -7.87 -12.86 -0.58
N CYS A 54 -6.82 -13.68 -0.50
CA CYS A 54 -6.94 -15.06 -0.01
C CYS A 54 -7.17 -15.12 1.51
N TRP A 55 -6.78 -14.10 2.29
CA TRP A 55 -7.02 -14.08 3.73
C TRP A 55 -8.50 -14.15 4.11
N THR A 56 -9.38 -13.61 3.25
CA THR A 56 -10.84 -13.69 3.46
C THR A 56 -11.42 -15.05 3.08
N LYS A 57 -10.70 -15.87 2.30
CA LYS A 57 -11.14 -17.22 1.91
C LYS A 57 -10.85 -18.29 2.96
N GLU A 58 -9.84 -18.07 3.83
CA GLU A 58 -9.55 -18.95 4.98
C GLU A 58 -10.53 -18.74 6.17
N ALA A 59 -11.61 -17.99 5.97
CA ALA A 59 -12.63 -17.72 6.99
C ALA A 59 -13.84 -18.67 6.92
N VAL A 60 -13.68 -19.88 6.36
CA VAL A 60 -14.74 -20.91 6.29
C VAL A 60 -14.33 -22.17 7.03
#